data_AF-A0A2H3B322-F1
#
_entry.id   AF-A0A2H3B322-F1
#
_cell.length_a   1.000
_cell.length_b   1.000
_cell.length_c   1.000
_cell.angle_alpha   90.00
_cell.angle_beta   90.00
_cell.angle_gamma   90.00
#
_symmetry.space_group_name_H-M   'P 1'
#
loop_
_entity.id
_entity.type
_entity.pdbx_description
1 polymer ?
#
loop_
_entity_poly.entity_id
_entity_poly.type
_entity_poly.pdbx_seq_one_letter_code
_entity_poly.pdbx_strand_id
1 'polypeptide(L)'
;MDELLKSNNPPLQAERVQLEGVIGEGHGFLAGLQERIAQTRAALEALLAEERRVERTIESCKTIVRPIRRIPEDIVREIFLTCFGIEGEGKDSLDRNFAPLILSQVCRDWRSIALSTSRLW
;
A
#
# COMPACT_ATOMS: atom_id res chain seq x y z
N MET A 1 -43.21 -28.89 -18.63
CA MET A 1 -42.40 -28.34 -17.50
C MET A 1 -43.21 -27.36 -16.66
N ASP A 2 -43.80 -26.30 -17.24
CA ASP A 2 -44.51 -25.25 -16.47
C ASP A 2 -45.80 -25.72 -15.77
N GLU A 3 -46.50 -26.74 -16.30
CA GLU A 3 -47.62 -27.42 -15.61
C GLU A 3 -47.15 -28.34 -14.46
N LEU A 4 -46.03 -29.06 -14.62
CA LEU A 4 -45.44 -29.91 -13.58
C LEU A 4 -44.90 -29.09 -12.39
N LEU A 5 -44.55 -27.82 -12.63
CA LEU A 5 -44.18 -26.89 -11.56
C LEU A 5 -45.40 -26.37 -10.78
N LYS A 6 -46.61 -26.51 -11.34
CA LYS A 6 -47.88 -26.00 -10.78
C LYS A 6 -48.79 -27.12 -10.26
N SER A 7 -48.39 -28.39 -10.39
CA SER A 7 -49.18 -29.57 -10.01
C SER A 7 -48.31 -30.60 -9.29
N ASN A 8 -48.88 -31.33 -8.32
CA ASN A 8 -48.20 -32.42 -7.59
C ASN A 8 -48.22 -33.77 -8.34
N ASN A 9 -48.63 -33.80 -9.60
CA ASN A 9 -48.61 -35.04 -10.39
C ASN A 9 -47.16 -35.47 -10.68
N PRO A 10 -46.84 -36.77 -10.56
CA PRO A 10 -45.50 -37.25 -10.89
C PRO A 10 -45.24 -37.10 -12.40
N PRO A 11 -44.00 -36.76 -12.82
CA PRO A 11 -43.65 -36.68 -14.23
C PRO A 11 -43.72 -38.05 -14.89
N LEU A 12 -44.05 -38.07 -16.18
CA LEU A 12 -43.97 -39.27 -17.00
C LEU A 12 -42.51 -39.72 -17.12
N GLN A 13 -42.29 -41.01 -17.40
CA GLN A 13 -40.93 -41.57 -17.53
C GLN A 13 -40.08 -40.81 -18.57
N ALA A 14 -40.67 -40.41 -19.69
CA ALA A 14 -39.98 -39.64 -20.72
C ALA A 14 -39.62 -38.22 -20.25
N GLU A 15 -40.51 -37.56 -19.50
CA GLU A 15 -40.26 -36.25 -18.90
C GLU A 15 -39.15 -36.33 -17.85
N ARG A 16 -39.14 -37.41 -17.05
CA ARG A 16 -38.09 -37.66 -16.05
C ARG A 16 -36.71 -37.77 -16.68
N VAL A 17 -36.58 -38.53 -17.78
CA VAL A 17 -35.32 -38.67 -18.52
C VAL A 17 -34.86 -37.33 -19.11
N GLN A 18 -35.79 -36.54 -19.67
CA GLN A 18 -35.47 -35.21 -20.18
C GLN A 18 -35.01 -34.26 -19.06
N LEU A 19 -35.68 -34.26 -17.92
CA LEU A 19 -35.31 -33.45 -16.76
C LEU A 19 -33.94 -33.84 -16.21
N GLU A 20 -33.65 -35.13 -16.08
CA GLU A 20 -32.34 -35.64 -15.67
C GLU A 20 -31.24 -35.21 -16.64
N GLY A 21 -31.51 -35.22 -17.95
CA GLY A 21 -30.61 -34.69 -18.98
C GLY A 21 -30.29 -33.22 -18.79
N VAL A 22 -31.33 -32.37 -18.64
CA VAL A 22 -31.17 -30.92 -18.40
C VAL A 22 -30.39 -30.65 -17.12
N ILE A 23 -30.63 -31.43 -16.06
CA ILE A 23 -29.89 -31.32 -14.79
C ILE A 23 -28.42 -31.67 -15.01
N GLY A 24 -28.12 -32.74 -15.77
CA GLY A 24 -26.75 -33.14 -16.10
C GLY A 24 -26.01 -32.06 -16.89
N GLU A 25 -26.63 -31.52 -17.95
CA GLU A 25 -26.08 -30.43 -18.75
C GLU A 25 -25.87 -29.15 -17.90
N GLY A 26 -26.84 -28.82 -17.04
CA GLY A 26 -26.75 -27.70 -16.11
C GLY A 26 -25.58 -27.82 -15.14
N HIS A 27 -25.33 -29.01 -14.58
CA HIS A 27 -24.18 -29.25 -13.73
C HIS A 27 -22.86 -29.08 -14.49
N GLY A 28 -22.77 -29.59 -15.72
CA GLY A 28 -21.57 -29.44 -16.56
C GLY A 28 -21.26 -27.97 -16.86
N PHE A 29 -22.28 -27.19 -17.23
CA PHE A 29 -22.12 -25.76 -17.48
C PHE A 29 -21.72 -24.99 -16.21
N LEU A 30 -22.35 -25.31 -15.08
CA LEU A 30 -22.04 -24.68 -13.80
C LEU A 30 -20.59 -24.95 -13.36
N ALA A 31 -20.10 -26.18 -13.53
CA ALA A 31 -18.70 -26.53 -13.25
C ALA A 31 -17.74 -25.71 -14.12
N GLY A 32 -18.01 -25.58 -15.42
CA GLY A 32 -17.19 -24.76 -16.32
C GLY A 32 -17.20 -23.27 -15.94
N LEU A 33 -18.33 -22.73 -15.49
CA LEU A 33 -18.39 -21.35 -14.96
C LEU A 33 -17.58 -21.20 -13.68
N GLN A 34 -17.67 -22.15 -12.75
CA GLN A 34 -16.91 -22.12 -11.50
C GLN A 34 -15.41 -22.15 -11.75
N GLU A 35 -14.95 -22.97 -12.70
CA GLU A 35 -13.54 -23.03 -13.09
C GLU A 35 -13.07 -21.68 -13.68
N ARG A 36 -13.84 -21.11 -14.61
CA ARG A 36 -13.50 -19.78 -15.19
C ARG A 36 -13.47 -18.68 -14.13
N ILE A 37 -14.39 -18.71 -13.17
CA ILE A 37 -14.40 -17.77 -12.03
C ILE A 37 -13.14 -17.94 -11.20
N ALA A 38 -12.76 -19.18 -10.88
CA ALA A 38 -11.56 -19.47 -10.10
C ALA A 38 -10.28 -18.98 -10.80
N GLN A 39 -10.14 -19.29 -12.10
CA GLN A 39 -9.01 -18.85 -12.92
C GLN A 39 -8.92 -17.31 -13.00
N THR A 40 -10.05 -16.65 -13.22
CA THR A 40 -10.10 -15.18 -13.31
C THR A 40 -9.73 -14.53 -11.98
N ARG A 41 -10.22 -15.07 -10.85
CA ARG A 41 -9.85 -14.58 -9.51
C ARG A 41 -8.35 -14.75 -9.25
N ALA A 42 -7.78 -15.90 -9.60
CA ALA A 42 -6.34 -16.13 -9.44
C ALA A 42 -5.50 -15.13 -10.27
N ALA A 43 -5.91 -14.85 -11.51
CA ALA A 43 -5.25 -13.86 -12.35
C ALA A 43 -5.36 -12.44 -11.77
N LEU A 44 -6.52 -12.07 -11.23
CA LEU A 44 -6.72 -10.78 -10.56
C LEU A 44 -5.80 -10.63 -9.34
N GLU A 45 -5.72 -11.65 -8.48
CA GLU A 45 -4.84 -11.63 -7.31
C GLU A 45 -3.37 -11.48 -7.69
N ALA A 46 -2.93 -12.14 -8.76
CA ALA A 46 -1.57 -11.99 -9.28
C ALA A 46 -1.29 -10.56 -9.75
N LEU A 47 -2.23 -9.93 -10.47
CA LEU A 47 -2.09 -8.54 -10.91
C LEU A 47 -2.07 -7.56 -9.74
N LEU A 48 -2.91 -7.74 -8.73
CA LEU A 48 -2.92 -6.90 -7.51
C LEU A 48 -1.63 -7.06 -6.69
N ALA A 49 -1.02 -8.25 -6.68
CA ALA A 49 0.27 -8.45 -6.04
C ALA A 49 1.39 -7.69 -6.78
N GLU A 50 1.34 -7.69 -8.11
CA GLU A 50 2.30 -6.99 -8.95
C GLU A 50 2.16 -5.47 -8.86
N GLU A 51 0.92 -4.95 -8.87
CA GLU A 51 0.63 -3.53 -8.64
C GLU A 51 1.27 -3.04 -7.34
N ARG A 52 1.00 -3.73 -6.22
CA ARG A 52 1.60 -3.42 -4.90
C ARG A 52 3.13 -3.50 -4.90
N ARG A 53 3.74 -4.33 -5.75
CA ARG A 53 5.19 -4.43 -5.89
C ARG A 53 5.76 -3.20 -6.61
N VAL A 54 5.11 -2.78 -7.69
CA VAL A 54 5.47 -1.60 -8.46
C VAL A 54 5.32 -0.33 -7.60
N GLU A 55 4.21 -0.18 -6.89
CA GLU A 55 3.98 0.97 -5.99
C GLU A 55 5.07 1.12 -4.92
N ARG A 56 5.44 0.02 -4.26
CA ARG A 56 6.55 0.01 -3.28
C ARG A 56 7.87 0.43 -3.91
N THR A 57 8.13 0.00 -5.14
CA THR A 57 9.34 0.37 -5.88
C THR A 57 9.34 1.87 -6.18
N ILE A 58 8.22 2.40 -6.68
CA ILE A 58 8.05 3.84 -6.96
C ILE A 58 8.27 4.67 -5.69
N GLU A 59 7.67 4.28 -4.55
CA GLU A 59 7.83 5.04 -3.31
C GLU A 59 9.27 4.99 -2.77
N SER A 60 9.95 3.85 -2.93
CA SER A 60 11.37 3.72 -2.60
C SER A 60 12.22 4.66 -3.47
N CYS A 61 11.98 4.66 -4.79
CA CYS A 61 12.65 5.58 -5.70
C CYS A 61 12.37 7.04 -5.36
N LYS A 62 11.11 7.41 -5.13
CA LYS A 62 10.72 8.76 -4.68
C LYS A 62 11.50 9.19 -3.45
N THR A 63 11.59 8.30 -2.46
CA THR A 63 12.36 8.53 -1.22
C THR A 63 13.85 8.77 -1.52
N ILE A 64 14.45 8.00 -2.43
CA ILE A 64 15.85 8.16 -2.84
C ILE A 64 16.08 9.48 -3.57
N VAL A 65 15.20 9.85 -4.50
CA VAL A 65 15.37 11.08 -5.30
C VAL A 65 14.94 12.35 -4.58
N ARG A 66 14.45 12.27 -3.33
CA ARG A 66 14.04 13.46 -2.57
C ARG A 66 15.21 14.46 -2.51
N PRO A 67 14.98 15.74 -2.85
CA PRO A 67 16.04 16.76 -2.91
C PRO A 67 16.88 16.84 -1.64
N ILE A 68 16.26 16.62 -0.46
CA ILE A 68 16.93 16.67 0.84
C ILE A 68 18.13 15.72 0.98
N ARG A 69 18.18 14.62 0.21
CA ARG A 69 19.32 13.69 0.17
C ARG A 69 20.48 14.17 -0.72
N ARG A 70 20.26 15.20 -1.52
CA ARG A 70 21.26 15.82 -2.41
C ARG A 70 21.73 17.18 -1.93
N ILE A 71 21.15 17.70 -0.85
CA ILE A 71 21.56 18.98 -0.27
C ILE A 71 22.93 18.75 0.38
N PRO A 72 23.97 19.48 -0.04
CA PRO A 72 25.28 19.45 0.62
C PRO A 72 25.17 19.78 2.11
N GLU A 73 26.02 19.15 2.93
CA GLU A 73 26.00 19.33 4.38
C GLU A 73 26.17 20.79 4.81
N ASP A 74 27.02 21.55 4.10
CA ASP A 74 27.24 22.98 4.34
C ASP A 74 25.97 23.81 4.14
N ILE A 75 25.14 23.48 3.14
CA ILE A 75 23.86 24.15 2.92
C ILE A 75 22.86 23.80 4.03
N VAL A 76 22.79 22.53 4.46
CA VAL A 76 21.93 22.14 5.59
C VAL A 76 22.37 22.85 6.88
N ARG A 77 23.68 22.94 7.11
CA ARG A 77 24.25 23.65 8.24
C ARG A 77 23.89 25.14 8.22
N GLU A 78 24.00 25.79 7.06
CA GLU A 78 23.66 27.19 6.91
C GLU A 78 22.16 27.44 7.18
N ILE A 79 21.29 26.54 6.72
CA ILE A 79 19.86 26.58 7.03
C ILE A 79 19.63 26.48 8.55
N PHE A 80 20.31 25.55 9.24
CA PHE A 80 20.17 25.43 10.69
C PHE A 80 20.58 26.72 11.41
N LEU A 81 21.70 27.31 11.01
CA LEU A 81 22.23 28.51 11.62
C LEU A 81 21.36 29.75 11.35
N THR A 82 20.78 29.84 10.17
CA THR A 82 19.90 30.95 9.76
C THR A 82 18.52 30.83 10.42
N CYS A 83 17.89 29.66 10.37
CA CYS A 83 16.52 29.47 10.85
C CYS A 83 16.40 29.48 12.37
N PHE A 84 17.45 29.05 13.09
CA PHE A 84 17.41 28.94 14.55
C PHE A 84 18.15 30.04 15.28
N GLY A 85 18.60 31.08 14.56
CA GLY A 85 19.14 32.33 15.08
C GLY A 85 20.17 32.14 16.18
N ILE A 86 21.46 32.13 15.85
CA ILE A 86 22.55 32.00 16.85
C ILE A 86 22.64 33.25 17.76
N GLU A 87 21.88 34.31 17.47
CA GLU A 87 22.07 35.65 18.04
C GLU A 87 21.48 35.88 19.45
N GLY A 88 21.31 34.83 20.25
CA GLY A 88 20.86 34.95 21.64
C GLY A 88 21.88 34.42 22.62
N GLU A 89 22.48 35.29 23.44
CA GLU A 89 23.25 34.86 24.61
C GLU A 89 22.32 34.11 25.59
N GLY A 90 22.74 32.92 26.04
CA GLY A 90 22.04 32.18 27.09
C GLY A 90 20.91 31.24 26.64
N LYS A 91 21.11 30.45 25.58
CA LYS A 91 20.17 29.35 25.27
C LYS A 91 20.29 28.24 26.31
N ASP A 92 19.21 28.00 27.04
CA ASP A 92 19.14 26.91 28.01
C ASP A 92 19.11 25.56 27.28
N SER A 93 20.16 24.76 27.45
CA SER A 93 20.25 23.41 26.88
C SER A 93 19.17 22.45 27.42
N LEU A 94 18.53 22.79 28.55
CA LEU A 94 17.42 22.05 29.14
C LEU A 94 16.06 22.49 28.57
N ASP A 95 16.01 23.57 27.79
CA ASP A 95 14.80 23.95 27.08
C ASP A 95 14.46 22.90 26.02
N ARG A 96 13.21 22.45 26.06
CA ARG A 96 12.68 21.53 25.05
C ARG A 96 12.66 22.18 23.65
N ASN A 97 12.68 23.51 23.59
CA ASN A 97 12.75 24.27 22.35
C ASN A 97 14.18 24.53 21.86
N PHE A 98 15.19 23.91 22.49
CA PHE A 98 16.58 24.07 22.10
C PHE A 98 16.85 23.46 20.72
N ALA A 99 17.27 24.32 19.78
CA ALA A 99 17.39 24.00 18.37
C ALA A 99 18.24 22.75 18.06
N PRO A 100 19.44 22.55 18.64
CA PRO A 100 20.22 21.33 18.40
C PRO A 100 19.46 20.06 18.76
N LEU A 101 18.70 20.07 19.86
CA LEU A 101 17.92 18.91 20.29
C LEU A 101 16.78 18.63 19.31
N ILE A 102 16.03 19.65 18.89
CA ILE A 102 14.97 19.50 17.88
C ILE A 102 15.54 18.94 16.57
N LEU A 103 16.60 19.58 16.04
CA LEU A 103 17.23 19.19 14.78
C LEU A 103 17.76 17.76 14.83
N SER A 104 18.33 17.36 15.98
CA SER A 104 18.86 16.01 16.18
C SER A 104 17.79 14.91 16.23
N GLN A 105 16.51 15.26 16.35
CA GLN A 105 15.41 14.28 16.40
C GLN A 105 14.76 14.04 15.02
N VAL A 106 15.05 14.85 14.01
CA VAL A 106 14.44 14.75 12.67
C VAL A 106 14.88 13.48 11.93
N CYS A 107 16.19 13.28 11.76
CA CYS A 107 16.74 12.08 11.12
C CYS A 107 18.21 11.86 11.52
N ARG A 108 18.79 10.73 11.09
CA ARG A 108 20.21 10.39 11.37
C ARG A 108 21.18 11.42 10.78
N ASP A 109 20.93 11.87 9.56
CA ASP A 109 21.82 12.80 8.86
C ASP A 109 21.78 14.18 9.54
N TRP A 110 20.58 14.69 9.85
CA TRP A 110 20.41 15.97 10.56
C TRP A 110 21.05 15.94 11.94
N ARG A 111 20.95 14.82 12.66
CA ARG A 111 21.66 14.61 13.93
C ARG A 111 23.18 14.69 13.76
N SER A 112 23.74 14.04 12.74
CA SER A 112 25.17 14.09 12.47
C SER A 112 25.63 15.53 12.23
N ILE A 113 24.88 16.28 11.43
CA ILE A 113 25.19 17.68 11.07
C ILE A 113 25.02 18.60 12.30
N ALA A 114 23.97 18.42 13.10
CA ALA A 114 23.73 19.22 14.29
C ALA A 114 24.81 19.00 15.37
N LEU A 115 25.27 17.76 15.54
CA LEU A 115 26.36 17.43 16.48
C LEU A 115 27.73 17.89 15.97
N SER A 116 27.98 17.90 14.65
CA SER A 116 29.23 18.39 14.08
C SER A 116 29.31 19.93 14.02
N THR A 117 28.19 20.62 14.19
CA THR A 117 28.10 22.08 14.09
C THR A 117 28.12 22.71 15.49
N SER A 118 29.33 22.99 15.99
CA SER A 118 29.55 23.60 17.32
C SER A 118 28.80 24.91 17.53
N ARG A 119 28.62 25.71 16.47
CA ARG A 119 27.89 26.99 16.51
C ARG A 119 26.40 26.88 16.87
N LEU A 120 25.82 25.68 16.87
CA LEU A 120 24.42 25.47 17.25
C LEU A 120 24.24 25.30 18.77
N TRP A 121 25.30 24.91 19.48
CA TRP A 121 25.31 24.62 20.92
C TRP A 121 25.71 25.86 21.72
#